data_AF-A0A6A3VDE5-F1
#
_entry.id   AF-A0A6A3VDE5-F1
#
_cell.length_a   1.000
_cell.length_b   1.000
_cell.length_c   1.000
_cell.angle_alpha   90.00
_cell.angle_beta   90.00
_cell.angle_gamma   90.00
#
_symmetry.space_group_name_H-M   'P 1'
#
loop_
_entity.id
_entity.type
_entity.pdbx_description
1 polymer ?
#
loop_
_entity_poly.entity_id
_entity_poly.type
_entity_poly.pdbx_seq_one_letter_code
_entity_poly.pdbx_strand_id
1 'polypeptide(L)'
;MGESFGDSKYILVLKDHASHYCELVVADTTDSSVTVEALLAWHARFGVPPTWISGQGSHFKNEVVAELSRRLRTQQEFTPAYCP
;
A
#
# COMPACT_ATOMS: atom_id res chain seq x y z
N MET A 1 -7.37 -22.48 -8.39
CA MET A 1 -7.64 -21.33 -7.51
C MET A 1 -7.32 -21.83 -6.11
N GLY A 2 -6.15 -21.46 -5.57
CA GLY A 2 -5.59 -22.07 -4.36
C GLY A 2 -6.42 -21.75 -3.12
N GLU A 3 -6.24 -22.53 -2.06
CA GLU A 3 -6.92 -22.34 -0.78
C GLU A 3 -6.66 -20.93 -0.25
N SER A 4 -7.75 -20.27 0.16
CA SER A 4 -7.70 -18.98 0.83
C SER A 4 -6.95 -19.11 2.16
N PHE A 5 -6.15 -18.11 2.54
CA PHE A 5 -5.61 -18.00 3.90
C PHE A 5 -6.75 -17.63 4.86
N GLY A 6 -7.54 -18.62 5.27
CA GLY A 6 -8.71 -18.43 6.13
C GLY A 6 -9.85 -17.66 5.45
N ASP A 7 -10.61 -16.90 6.22
CA ASP A 7 -11.73 -16.06 5.74
C ASP A 7 -11.28 -14.73 5.09
N SER A 8 -9.97 -14.47 5.09
CA SER A 8 -9.36 -13.21 4.61
C SER A 8 -9.47 -13.10 3.09
N LYS A 9 -10.01 -11.99 2.59
CA LYS A 9 -10.37 -11.83 1.17
C LYS A 9 -9.35 -11.04 0.34
N TYR A 10 -8.46 -10.31 0.99
CA TYR A 10 -7.58 -9.36 0.32
C TYR A 10 -6.12 -9.53 0.78
N ILE A 11 -5.20 -9.24 -0.14
CA ILE A 11 -3.77 -9.14 0.15
C ILE A 11 -3.32 -7.78 -0.35
N LEU A 12 -2.79 -6.96 0.54
CA LEU A 12 -2.07 -5.75 0.19
C LEU A 12 -0.63 -6.13 -0.16
N VAL A 13 -0.18 -5.71 -1.33
CA VAL A 13 1.17 -5.98 -1.83
C VAL A 13 1.97 -4.69 -1.85
N LEU A 14 3.11 -4.67 -1.16
CA LEU A 14 4.11 -3.62 -1.27
C LEU A 14 5.31 -4.19 -2.01
N LYS A 15 5.79 -3.49 -3.03
CA LYS A 15 6.91 -3.93 -3.85
C LYS A 15 7.93 -2.82 -4.00
N ASP A 16 9.17 -3.14 -3.66
CA ASP A 16 10.30 -2.29 -4.03
C ASP A 16 10.59 -2.42 -5.52
N HIS A 17 10.81 -1.28 -6.18
CA HIS A 17 11.07 -1.25 -7.62
C HIS A 17 12.49 -1.72 -7.95
N ALA A 18 13.49 -1.38 -7.11
CA ALA A 18 14.90 -1.63 -7.42
C ALA A 18 15.32 -3.08 -7.14
N SER A 19 14.98 -3.60 -5.96
CA SER A 19 15.37 -4.94 -5.50
C SER A 19 14.36 -6.02 -5.86
N HIS A 20 13.15 -5.64 -6.28
CA HIS A 20 11.99 -6.52 -6.43
C HIS A 20 11.57 -7.22 -5.12
N TYR A 21 12.02 -6.73 -3.96
CA TYR A 21 11.52 -7.22 -2.68
C TYR A 21 10.03 -6.93 -2.56
N CYS A 22 9.25 -7.94 -2.15
CA CYS A 22 7.81 -7.86 -1.99
C CYS A 22 7.41 -8.22 -0.57
N GLU A 23 6.46 -7.47 -0.02
CA GLU A 23 5.80 -7.77 1.23
C GLU A 23 4.30 -7.93 1.00
N LEU A 24 3.73 -8.97 1.62
CA LEU A 24 2.33 -9.33 1.51
C LEU A 24 1.68 -9.17 2.88
N VAL A 25 0.69 -8.30 2.97
CA VAL A 25 -0.09 -8.06 4.19
C VAL A 25 -1.50 -8.60 3.96
N VAL A 26 -1.90 -9.59 4.77
CA VAL A 26 -3.25 -10.15 4.74
C VAL A 26 -4.23 -9.10 5.29
N ALA A 27 -5.35 -8.92 4.59
CA ALA A 27 -6.37 -7.97 4.98
C ALA A 27 -7.77 -8.62 4.84
N ASP A 28 -8.54 -8.56 5.93
CA ASP A 28 -9.93 -9.05 5.92
C ASP A 28 -10.86 -8.09 5.16
N THR A 29 -10.49 -6.82 5.09
CA THR A 29 -11.25 -5.75 4.42
C THR A 29 -10.32 -4.80 3.67
N THR A 30 -10.86 -4.05 2.70
CA THR A 30 -10.14 -3.01 1.97
C THR A 30 -10.17 -1.67 2.73
N ASP A 31 -9.76 -1.68 4.00
CA ASP A 31 -9.74 -0.47 4.82
C ASP A 31 -8.40 0.28 4.68
N SER A 32 -8.48 1.60 4.74
CA SER A 32 -7.36 2.54 4.78
C SER A 32 -6.42 2.32 5.95
N SER A 33 -6.91 1.82 7.09
CA SER A 33 -6.10 1.52 8.28
C SER A 33 -5.01 0.50 7.98
N VAL A 34 -5.36 -0.60 7.31
CA VAL A 34 -4.40 -1.65 6.91
C VAL A 34 -3.32 -1.09 5.98
N THR A 35 -3.70 -0.24 5.03
CA THR A 35 -2.76 0.44 4.12
C THR A 35 -1.79 1.32 4.90
N VAL A 36 -2.27 2.12 5.85
CA VAL A 36 -1.44 3.05 6.62
C VAL A 36 -0.45 2.30 7.51
N GLU A 37 -0.91 1.28 8.23
CA GLU A 37 -0.05 0.47 9.09
C GLU A 37 1.04 -0.25 8.27
N ALA A 38 0.67 -0.82 7.12
CA ALA A 38 1.63 -1.46 6.23
C ALA A 38 2.68 -0.48 5.70
N LEU A 39 2.27 0.73 5.30
CA LEU A 39 3.19 1.79 4.86
C LEU A 39 4.11 2.25 5.98
N LEU A 40 3.60 2.46 7.20
CA LEU A 40 4.42 2.84 8.36
C LEU A 40 5.44 1.76 8.71
N ALA A 41 5.03 0.50 8.70
CA ALA A 41 5.92 -0.64 8.96
C ALA A 41 7.01 -0.74 7.88
N TRP A 42 6.65 -0.53 6.61
CA TRP A 42 7.61 -0.49 5.50
C TRP A 42 8.61 0.66 5.67
N HIS A 43 8.13 1.87 5.96
CA HIS A 43 8.96 3.05 6.18
C HIS A 43 9.91 2.88 7.37
N ALA A 44 9.48 2.22 8.44
CA ALA A 44 10.33 1.94 9.60
C ALA A 44 11.50 1.00 9.27
N ARG A 45 11.33 0.08 8.30
CA ARG A 45 12.36 -0.88 7.90
C ARG A 45 13.30 -0.36 6.81
N PHE A 46 12.75 0.32 5.80
CA PHE A 46 13.46 0.68 4.58
C PHE A 46 13.68 2.19 4.41
N GLY A 47 13.15 2.99 5.33
CA GLY A 47 13.09 4.45 5.19
C GLY A 47 11.88 4.91 4.39
N VAL A 48 11.63 6.22 4.44
CA VAL A 48 10.53 6.86 3.70
C VAL A 48 10.99 7.12 2.27
N PRO A 49 10.34 6.56 1.24
CA PRO A 49 10.67 6.87 -0.14
C PRO A 49 10.22 8.31 -0.47
N PRO A 50 10.93 9.04 -1.34
CA PRO A 50 10.49 10.37 -1.77
C PRO A 50 9.17 10.32 -2.55
N THR A 51 8.98 9.26 -3.36
CA THR A 51 7.79 9.01 -4.15
C THR A 51 7.42 7.53 -4.11
N TRP A 52 6.14 7.21 -4.08
CA TRP A 52 5.62 5.85 -4.19
C TRP A 52 4.36 5.83 -5.07
N ILE A 53 4.10 4.68 -5.71
CA ILE A 53 3.07 4.55 -6.74
C ILE A 53 2.00 3.57 -6.25
N SER A 54 0.73 3.88 -6.49
CA SER A 54 -0.40 3.01 -6.18
C SER A 54 -1.50 3.10 -7.25
N GLY A 55 -2.44 2.15 -7.24
CA GLY A 55 -3.65 2.24 -8.06
C GLY A 55 -4.65 3.26 -7.49
N GLN A 56 -5.68 3.58 -8.27
CA GLN A 56 -6.71 4.56 -7.86
C GLN A 56 -7.82 4.00 -6.95
N GLY A 57 -7.60 2.87 -6.29
CA GLY A 57 -8.55 2.31 -5.33
C GLY A 57 -8.79 3.26 -4.15
N SER A 58 -10.01 3.32 -3.64
CA SER A 58 -10.39 4.20 -2.51
C SER A 58 -9.56 3.95 -1.24
N HIS A 59 -9.09 2.73 -1.03
CA HIS A 59 -8.20 2.36 0.07
C HIS A 59 -6.79 2.97 -0.04
N PHE A 60 -6.37 3.38 -1.25
CA PHE A 60 -5.15 4.15 -1.48
C PHE A 60 -5.42 5.65 -1.62
N LYS A 61 -6.56 6.03 -2.20
CA LYS A 61 -6.95 7.40 -2.48
C LYS A 61 -7.97 7.90 -1.45
N ASN A 62 -7.50 8.17 -0.23
CA ASN A 62 -8.30 8.72 0.87
C ASN A 62 -7.53 9.78 1.67
N GLU A 63 -8.25 10.52 2.50
CA GLU A 63 -7.70 11.61 3.31
C GLU A 63 -6.63 11.14 4.30
N VAL A 64 -6.75 9.91 4.83
CA VAL A 64 -5.81 9.36 5.81
C VAL A 64 -4.44 9.11 5.17
N VAL A 65 -4.42 8.50 3.99
CA VAL A 65 -3.19 8.23 3.22
C VAL A 65 -2.57 9.54 2.68
N ALA A 66 -3.41 10.50 2.30
CA ALA A 66 -2.94 11.84 1.92
C ALA A 66 -2.27 12.57 3.10
N GLU A 67 -2.89 12.51 4.29
CA GLU A 67 -2.34 13.09 5.51
C GLU A 67 -1.04 12.39 5.96
N LEU A 68 -0.96 11.07 5.82
CA LEU A 68 0.27 10.31 6.03
C LEU A 68 1.40 10.83 5.13
N SER A 69 1.12 10.96 3.84
CA SER A 69 2.10 11.45 2.86
C SER A 69 2.59 12.86 3.20
N ARG A 70 1.67 13.75 3.60
CA ARG A 70 1.98 15.10 4.06
C ARG A 70 2.89 15.12 5.30
N ARG A 71 2.59 14.28 6.30
CA ARG A 71 3.39 14.20 7.55
C ARG A 71 4.78 13.63 7.33
N LEU A 72 4.89 12.62 6.48
CA LEU A 72 6.15 11.96 6.15
C LEU A 72 6.94 12.67 5.05
N ARG A 73 6.39 13.75 4.46
CA ARG A 73 7.00 14.52 3.36
C ARG A 73 7.35 13.62 2.16
N THR A 74 6.44 12.71 1.83
CA THR A 74 6.52 11.83 0.66
C THR A 74 5.38 12.14 -0.31
N GLN A 75 5.52 11.72 -1.56
CA GLN A 75 4.52 11.90 -2.60
C GLN A 75 3.95 10.56 -3.05
N GLN A 76 2.62 10.46 -3.03
CA GLN A 76 1.91 9.35 -3.67
C GLN A 76 1.56 9.73 -5.11
N GLU A 77 1.95 8.88 -6.05
CA GLU A 77 1.53 8.95 -7.45
C GLU A 77 0.55 7.82 -7.75
N PHE A 78 -0.32 8.08 -8.74
CA PHE A 78 -1.36 7.13 -9.13
C PHE A 78 -1.16 6.65 -10.55
N THR A 79 -1.31 5.35 -10.76
CA THR A 79 -1.37 4.81 -12.12
C THR A 79 -2.67 5.24 -12.83
N PRO A 80 -2.66 5.31 -14.17
CA PRO A 80 -3.88 5.53 -14.93
C PRO A 80 -4.93 4.44 -14.61
N ALA A 81 -6.20 4.84 -14.51
CA ALA A 81 -7.27 3.88 -14.32
C ALA A 81 -7.30 2.90 -15.52
N TYR A 82 -7.48 1.61 -15.22
CA TYR A 82 -7.56 0.52 -16.22
C TYR A 82 -6.29 0.27 -17.04
N CYS A 83 -5.12 0.76 -16.62
CA CYS A 83 -3.81 0.36 -17.14
C CYS A 83 -3.06 -0.49 -16.08
N PRO A 84 -3.09 -1.83 -16.19
CA PRO A 84 -2.29 -2.72 -15.34
C PRO A 84 -0.80 -2.72 -15.69
#